data_AF-A0A2P8QT22-F1
#
_entry.id   AF-A0A2P8QT22-F1
#
_cell.length_a   1.000
_cell.length_b   1.000
_cell.length_c   1.000
_cell.angle_alpha   90.00
_cell.angle_beta   90.00
_cell.angle_gamma   90.00
#
_symmetry.space_group_name_H-M   'P 1'
#
loop_
_entity.id
_entity.type
_entity.pdbx_description
1 polymer ?
#
loop_
_entity_poly.entity_id
_entity_poly.type
_entity_poly.pdbx_seq_one_letter_code
_entity_poly.pdbx_strand_id
1 'polypeptide(L)'
;MSNATRFDLSREEIIARYRQRIAKGDRTKLTKYELEQLALHFVELLKSLNSTDEIQALCEAEIQLLEEGYPQATIAGNQIPLYRRLIEDAISTGALPLTDENSHIVAWTKRNTGELGQTQEHFALNYLKYDRATYQQIRSEGTAANNSRQDNLQPVPIQRYLDQYFGQFLALGSRQKSHRTDRVPFRT
;
A
#
# COMPACT_ATOMS: atom_id res chain seq x y z
N MET A 1 2.64 -22.64 -14.13
CA MET A 1 2.93 -21.54 -15.07
C MET A 1 4.01 -20.68 -14.46
N SER A 2 5.14 -20.55 -15.14
CA SER A 2 6.33 -19.84 -14.64
C SER A 2 6.11 -18.33 -14.80
N ASN A 3 5.69 -17.65 -13.73
CA ASN A 3 5.70 -16.19 -13.69
C ASN A 3 7.16 -15.73 -13.57
N ALA A 4 7.85 -15.64 -14.71
CA ALA A 4 9.05 -14.81 -14.79
C ALA A 4 8.64 -13.41 -14.34
N THR A 5 9.19 -12.93 -13.23
CA THR A 5 8.99 -11.59 -12.69
C THR A 5 9.38 -10.60 -13.78
N ARG A 6 8.42 -10.13 -14.57
CA ARG A 6 8.66 -9.10 -15.59
C ARG A 6 8.83 -7.79 -14.86
N PHE A 7 10.08 -7.36 -14.76
CA PHE A 7 10.42 -6.00 -14.39
C PHE A 7 10.20 -5.11 -15.61
N ASP A 8 9.05 -4.42 -15.69
CA ASP A 8 8.80 -3.53 -16.83
C ASP A 8 9.63 -2.23 -16.73
N LEU A 9 10.15 -1.92 -15.53
CA LEU A 9 11.03 -0.77 -15.24
C LEU A 9 12.20 -1.21 -14.37
N SER A 10 13.38 -0.65 -14.60
CA SER A 10 14.53 -0.86 -13.72
C SER A 10 14.35 -0.13 -12.39
N ARG A 11 14.95 -0.66 -11.32
CA ARG A 11 14.93 -0.02 -9.99
C ARG A 11 15.46 1.42 -10.06
N GLU A 12 16.56 1.64 -10.78
CA GLU A 12 17.18 2.97 -10.94
C GLU A 12 16.24 3.96 -11.63
N GLU A 13 15.52 3.52 -12.67
CA GLU A 13 14.57 4.36 -13.37
C GLU A 13 13.39 4.77 -12.50
N ILE A 14 12.88 3.84 -11.67
CA ILE A 14 11.81 4.13 -10.70
C ILE A 14 12.29 5.18 -9.69
N ILE A 15 13.52 5.03 -9.15
CA ILE A 15 14.10 5.98 -8.18
C ILE A 15 14.36 7.34 -8.82
N ALA A 16 14.86 7.38 -10.05
CA ALA A 16 15.07 8.63 -10.77
C ALA A 16 13.75 9.39 -10.98
N ARG A 17 12.69 8.70 -11.40
CA ARG A 17 11.34 9.27 -11.54
C ARG A 17 10.79 9.75 -10.20
N TYR A 18 10.99 8.97 -9.12
CA TYR A 18 10.60 9.32 -7.77
C TYR A 18 11.23 10.63 -7.31
N ARG A 19 12.56 10.72 -7.36
CA ARG A 19 13.30 11.94 -6.97
C ARG A 19 12.94 13.13 -7.83
N GLN A 20 12.72 12.92 -9.14
CA GLN A 20 12.26 13.99 -10.02
C GLN A 20 10.88 14.54 -9.62
N ARG A 21 9.93 13.67 -9.24
CA ARG A 21 8.59 14.07 -8.76
C ARG A 21 8.63 14.69 -7.37
N ILE A 22 9.59 14.30 -6.53
CA ILE A 22 9.87 15.00 -5.26
C ILE A 22 10.29 16.43 -5.55
N ALA A 23 11.32 16.61 -6.37
CA ALA A 23 11.86 17.93 -6.74
C ALA A 23 10.81 18.83 -7.41
N LYS A 24 9.91 18.26 -8.22
CA LYS A 24 8.78 18.99 -8.84
C LYS A 24 7.65 19.34 -7.88
N GLY A 25 7.64 18.79 -6.66
CA GLY A 25 6.56 19.01 -5.71
C GLY A 25 5.27 18.25 -6.03
N ASP A 26 5.31 17.23 -6.88
CA ASP A 26 4.11 16.50 -7.31
C ASP A 26 3.39 15.84 -6.13
N ARG A 27 2.05 15.85 -6.14
CA ARG A 27 1.26 15.22 -5.07
C ARG A 27 1.48 13.70 -5.00
N THR A 28 1.80 13.07 -6.13
CA THR A 28 2.04 11.63 -6.22
C THR A 28 3.52 11.39 -6.53
N LYS A 29 4.27 10.87 -5.56
CA LYS A 29 5.71 10.61 -5.73
C LYS A 29 5.98 9.28 -6.42
N LEU A 30 5.34 8.22 -5.95
CA LEU A 30 5.28 6.90 -6.58
C LEU A 30 3.83 6.54 -6.91
N THR A 31 3.62 5.94 -8.07
CA THR A 31 2.37 5.24 -8.37
C THR A 31 2.34 3.89 -7.64
N LYS A 32 1.14 3.32 -7.46
CA LYS A 32 0.98 1.98 -6.86
C LYS A 32 1.79 0.91 -7.62
N TYR A 33 1.76 0.97 -8.95
CA TYR A 33 2.49 0.05 -9.81
C TYR A 33 4.01 0.17 -9.64
N GLU A 34 4.54 1.40 -9.63
CA GLU A 34 5.98 1.64 -9.37
C GLU A 34 6.39 1.14 -7.98
N LEU A 35 5.51 1.26 -6.97
CA LEU A 35 5.77 0.80 -5.61
C LEU A 35 5.84 -0.73 -5.54
N GLU A 36 4.92 -1.40 -6.21
CA GLU A 36 4.93 -2.86 -6.32
C GLU A 36 6.18 -3.34 -7.06
N GLN A 37 6.57 -2.69 -8.15
CA GLN A 37 7.80 -3.00 -8.88
C GLN A 37 9.04 -2.78 -8.01
N LEU A 38 9.11 -1.69 -7.26
CA LEU A 38 10.22 -1.40 -6.36
C LEU A 38 10.34 -2.48 -5.27
N ALA A 39 9.22 -2.89 -4.69
CA ALA A 39 9.19 -3.96 -3.71
C ALA A 39 9.56 -5.34 -4.30
N LEU A 40 9.19 -5.63 -5.55
CA LEU A 40 9.62 -6.85 -6.25
C LEU A 40 11.14 -6.85 -6.51
N HIS A 41 11.72 -5.71 -6.92
CA HIS A 41 13.17 -5.55 -7.05
C HIS A 41 13.87 -5.75 -5.69
N PHE A 42 13.28 -5.24 -4.61
CA PHE A 42 13.80 -5.44 -3.25
C PHE A 42 13.82 -6.93 -2.87
N VAL A 43 12.75 -7.67 -3.14
CA VAL A 43 12.71 -9.13 -2.92
C VAL A 43 13.76 -9.86 -3.76
N GLU A 44 13.99 -9.44 -5.00
CA GLU A 44 15.02 -10.04 -5.86
C GLU A 44 16.42 -9.81 -5.30
N LEU A 45 16.72 -8.61 -4.79
CA LEU A 45 17.99 -8.31 -4.13
C LEU A 45 18.19 -9.17 -2.88
N LEU A 46 17.13 -9.37 -2.07
CA LEU A 46 17.19 -10.22 -0.88
C LEU A 46 17.60 -11.66 -1.19
N LYS A 47 17.27 -12.21 -2.37
CA LYS A 47 17.68 -13.58 -2.75
C LYS A 47 19.18 -13.75 -2.88
N SER A 48 19.90 -12.66 -3.16
CA SER A 48 21.36 -12.68 -3.33
C SER A 48 22.12 -12.44 -2.03
N LEU A 49 21.43 -12.03 -0.95
CA LEU A 49 22.04 -11.70 0.33
C LEU A 49 21.89 -12.87 1.31
N ASN A 50 23.01 -13.28 1.90
CA ASN A 50 23.05 -14.32 2.93
C ASN A 50 23.52 -13.79 4.29
N SER A 51 23.90 -12.51 4.40
CA SER A 51 24.36 -11.91 5.64
C SER A 51 23.27 -11.07 6.30
N THR A 52 23.07 -11.27 7.60
CA THR A 52 22.12 -10.49 8.43
C THR A 52 22.42 -8.98 8.36
N ASP A 53 23.69 -8.60 8.39
CA ASP A 53 24.10 -7.18 8.37
C ASP A 53 23.78 -6.53 7.01
N GLU A 54 23.95 -7.27 5.91
CA GLU A 54 23.62 -6.78 4.57
C GLU A 54 22.10 -6.66 4.38
N ILE A 55 21.34 -7.63 4.90
CA ILE A 55 19.88 -7.60 4.89
C ILE A 55 19.37 -6.39 5.70
N GLN A 56 19.95 -6.15 6.88
CA GLN A 56 19.61 -5.00 7.71
C GLN A 56 19.93 -3.68 6.98
N ALA A 57 21.14 -3.54 6.44
CA ALA A 57 21.54 -2.34 5.69
C ALA A 57 20.63 -2.08 4.48
N LEU A 58 20.20 -3.14 3.77
CA LEU A 58 19.27 -3.01 2.65
C LEU A 58 17.89 -2.53 3.13
N CYS A 59 17.37 -3.10 4.23
CA CYS A 59 16.10 -2.65 4.82
C CYS A 59 16.16 -1.17 5.24
N GLU A 60 17.24 -0.75 5.89
CA GLU A 60 17.43 0.63 6.33
C GLU A 60 17.53 1.59 5.15
N ALA A 61 18.30 1.24 4.12
CA ALA A 61 18.43 2.03 2.89
C ALA A 61 17.08 2.19 2.16
N GLU A 62 16.25 1.14 2.16
CA GLU A 62 14.93 1.17 1.52
C GLU A 62 13.94 2.04 2.31
N ILE A 63 13.97 1.99 3.64
CA ILE A 63 13.17 2.89 4.49
C ILE A 63 13.60 4.34 4.27
N GLN A 64 14.90 4.64 4.28
CA GLN A 64 15.42 5.99 4.04
C GLN A 64 15.00 6.53 2.66
N LEU A 65 15.02 5.68 1.64
CA LEU A 65 14.55 6.06 0.31
C LEU A 65 13.08 6.47 0.33
N LEU A 66 12.21 5.71 1.00
CA LEU A 66 10.79 6.06 1.10
C LEU A 66 10.54 7.34 1.90
N GLU A 67 11.38 7.62 2.91
CA GLU A 67 11.32 8.83 3.73
C GLU A 67 11.67 10.11 2.98
N GLU A 68 12.39 10.03 1.85
CA GLU A 68 12.70 11.20 1.01
C GLU A 68 11.43 11.90 0.48
N GLY A 69 10.34 11.16 0.28
CA GLY A 69 9.14 11.65 -0.41
C GLY A 69 7.82 11.36 0.29
N TYR A 70 7.79 10.55 1.35
CA TYR A 70 6.59 10.24 2.09
C TYR A 70 6.78 10.45 3.60
N PRO A 71 5.74 10.92 4.31
CA PRO A 71 5.78 10.97 5.77
C PRO A 71 5.76 9.56 6.36
N GLN A 72 6.46 9.38 7.48
CA GLN A 72 6.60 8.09 8.19
C GLN A 72 5.26 7.41 8.47
N ALA A 73 4.22 8.18 8.82
CA ALA A 73 2.87 7.65 9.03
C ALA A 73 2.30 6.92 7.80
N THR A 74 2.57 7.44 6.60
CA THR A 74 2.13 6.78 5.36
C THR A 74 2.95 5.52 5.13
N ILE A 75 4.28 5.62 5.25
CA ILE A 75 5.21 4.50 5.06
C ILE A 75 4.86 3.32 5.98
N ALA A 76 4.64 3.61 7.26
CA ALA A 76 4.26 2.64 8.28
C ALA A 76 2.90 1.97 8.00
N GLY A 77 1.95 2.71 7.43
CA GLY A 77 0.57 2.25 7.20
C GLY A 77 0.33 1.55 5.86
N ASN A 78 1.03 1.94 4.80
CA ASN A 78 0.75 1.46 3.44
C ASN A 78 1.96 0.77 2.79
N GLN A 79 3.14 1.40 2.82
CA GLN A 79 4.31 0.92 2.09
C GLN A 79 4.92 -0.30 2.79
N ILE A 80 5.26 -0.21 4.07
CA ILE A 80 5.85 -1.33 4.83
C ILE A 80 4.95 -2.58 4.77
N PRO A 81 3.63 -2.50 5.01
CA PRO A 81 2.76 -3.67 4.88
C PRO A 81 2.76 -4.30 3.48
N LEU A 82 2.86 -3.49 2.42
CA LEU A 82 2.95 -3.99 1.04
C LEU A 82 4.24 -4.80 0.82
N TYR A 83 5.38 -4.27 1.27
CA TYR A 83 6.66 -4.98 1.15
C TYR A 83 6.65 -6.28 1.93
N ARG A 84 6.17 -6.24 3.18
CA ARG A 84 6.08 -7.43 4.03
C ARG A 84 5.26 -8.53 3.37
N ARG A 85 4.10 -8.17 2.80
CA ARG A 85 3.26 -9.11 2.05
C ARG A 85 4.01 -9.75 0.87
N LEU A 86 4.74 -8.96 0.08
CA LEU A 86 5.49 -9.50 -1.06
C LEU A 86 6.65 -10.40 -0.63
N ILE A 87 7.29 -10.11 0.50
CA ILE A 87 8.31 -10.99 1.10
C ILE A 87 7.67 -12.30 1.57
N GLU A 88 6.53 -12.24 2.28
CA GLU A 88 5.78 -13.42 2.72
C GLU A 88 5.30 -14.26 1.52
N ASP A 89 4.81 -13.61 0.46
CA ASP A 89 4.42 -14.26 -0.79
C ASP A 89 5.64 -14.94 -1.46
N ALA A 90 6.82 -14.29 -1.45
CA ALA A 90 8.05 -14.87 -1.99
C ALA A 90 8.58 -16.06 -1.17
N ILE A 91 8.45 -16.01 0.15
CA ILE A 91 8.77 -17.13 1.04
C ILE A 91 7.83 -18.31 0.78
N SER A 92 6.52 -18.05 0.74
CA SER A 92 5.50 -19.11 0.57
C SER A 92 5.57 -19.78 -0.81
N THR A 93 5.96 -19.04 -1.85
CA THR A 93 6.17 -19.58 -3.19
C THR A 93 7.53 -20.26 -3.38
N GLY A 94 8.40 -20.22 -2.37
CA GLY A 94 9.75 -20.78 -2.42
C GLY A 94 10.72 -19.97 -3.29
N ALA A 95 10.34 -18.77 -3.72
CA ALA A 95 11.21 -17.87 -4.47
C ALA A 95 12.33 -17.28 -3.60
N LEU A 96 12.06 -17.10 -2.29
CA LEU A 96 13.04 -16.72 -1.28
C LEU A 96 13.25 -17.89 -0.30
N PRO A 97 14.33 -18.67 -0.46
CA PRO A 97 14.57 -19.82 0.42
C PRO A 97 14.97 -19.35 1.82
N LEU A 98 14.38 -19.95 2.85
CA LEU A 98 14.77 -19.73 4.24
C LEU A 98 15.97 -20.62 4.58
N THR A 99 17.09 -20.00 4.93
CA THR A 99 18.33 -20.65 5.40
C THR A 99 18.65 -20.16 6.81
N ASP A 100 19.50 -20.87 7.54
CA ASP A 100 19.88 -20.49 8.91
C ASP A 100 20.61 -19.12 8.96
N GLU A 101 21.16 -18.67 7.83
CA GLU A 101 21.88 -17.39 7.71
C GLU A 101 20.94 -16.20 7.43
N ASN A 102 19.82 -16.43 6.72
CA ASN A 102 18.88 -15.38 6.33
C ASN A 102 17.55 -15.39 7.12
N SER A 103 17.40 -16.33 8.06
CA SER A 103 16.18 -16.52 8.83
C SER A 103 16.43 -16.72 10.33
N HIS A 104 15.37 -16.56 11.11
CA HIS A 104 15.38 -16.75 12.55
C HIS A 104 14.08 -17.41 13.02
N ILE A 105 14.15 -18.12 14.15
CA ILE A 105 12.98 -18.74 14.75
C ILE A 105 12.28 -17.73 15.64
N VAL A 106 11.02 -17.46 15.31
CA VAL A 106 10.11 -16.61 16.09
C VAL A 106 9.16 -17.51 16.88
N ALA A 107 9.26 -17.43 18.20
CA ALA A 107 8.29 -18.05 19.10
C ALA A 107 7.03 -17.18 19.17
N TRP A 108 5.86 -17.80 18.99
CA TRP A 108 4.57 -17.14 19.10
C TRP A 108 3.66 -17.86 20.07
N THR A 109 2.74 -17.11 20.67
CA THR A 109 1.69 -17.65 21.54
C THR A 109 0.34 -17.27 20.97
N LYS A 110 -0.50 -18.27 20.71
CA LYS A 110 -1.86 -18.05 20.18
C LYS A 110 -2.71 -17.40 21.26
N ARG A 111 -3.20 -16.18 20.99
CA ARG A 111 -3.91 -15.34 21.98
C ARG A 111 -5.15 -16.01 22.59
N ASN A 112 -5.83 -16.88 21.84
CA ASN A 112 -7.08 -17.50 22.26
C ASN A 112 -6.91 -18.82 23.02
N THR A 113 -5.86 -19.59 22.72
CA THR A 113 -5.65 -20.95 23.27
C THR A 113 -4.43 -21.05 24.18
N GLY A 114 -3.55 -20.03 24.20
CA GLY A 114 -2.30 -20.06 24.95
C GLY A 114 -1.25 -21.03 24.37
N GLU A 115 -1.54 -21.66 23.23
CA GLU A 115 -0.64 -22.59 22.57
C GLU A 115 0.63 -21.87 22.13
N LEU A 116 1.77 -22.48 22.44
CA LEU A 116 3.08 -22.05 22.01
C LEU A 116 3.40 -22.69 20.66
N GLY A 117 3.89 -21.88 19.73
CA GLY A 117 4.36 -22.31 18.44
C GLY A 117 5.66 -21.61 18.08
N GLN A 118 6.32 -22.13 17.04
CA GLN A 118 7.51 -21.55 16.46
C GLN A 118 7.34 -21.48 14.95
N THR A 119 7.78 -20.39 14.35
CA THR A 119 7.81 -20.19 12.91
C THR A 119 9.17 -19.65 12.52
N GLN A 120 9.71 -20.13 11.41
CA GLN A 120 10.94 -19.61 10.82
C GLN A 120 10.59 -18.42 9.93
N GLU A 121 11.16 -17.25 10.21
CA GLU A 121 10.91 -16.00 9.49
C GLU A 121 12.21 -15.41 8.95
N HIS A 122 12.15 -14.80 7.76
CA HIS A 122 13.29 -14.12 7.15
C HIS A 122 13.66 -12.84 7.92
N PHE A 123 14.96 -12.53 8.04
CA PHE A 123 15.44 -11.34 8.78
C PHE A 123 14.86 -10.03 8.25
N ALA A 124 14.62 -9.93 6.94
CA ALA A 124 13.97 -8.75 6.34
C ALA A 124 12.62 -8.42 6.99
N LEU A 125 11.83 -9.41 7.42
CA LEU A 125 10.56 -9.17 8.12
C LEU A 125 10.77 -8.60 9.53
N ASN A 126 11.94 -8.81 10.13
CA ASN A 126 12.26 -8.24 11.43
C ASN A 126 12.76 -6.79 11.31
N TYR A 127 13.61 -6.50 10.32
CA TYR A 127 14.23 -5.18 10.13
C TYR A 127 13.40 -4.19 9.32
N LEU A 128 12.51 -4.67 8.43
CA LEU A 128 11.65 -3.80 7.63
C LEU A 128 10.42 -3.32 8.44
N LYS A 129 10.69 -2.57 9.51
CA LYS A 129 9.70 -1.92 10.37
C LYS A 129 10.35 -0.74 11.10
N TYR A 130 9.55 0.24 11.46
CA TYR A 130 10.01 1.29 12.37
C TYR A 130 10.19 0.76 13.81
N ASP A 131 10.98 1.47 14.59
CA ASP A 131 11.11 1.19 16.01
C ASP A 131 9.79 1.48 16.75
N ARG A 132 9.69 0.94 17.97
CA ARG A 132 8.46 1.04 18.76
C ARG A 132 8.11 2.50 19.09
N ALA A 133 9.11 3.36 19.30
CA ALA A 133 8.86 4.76 19.65
C ALA A 133 8.23 5.51 18.47
N THR A 134 8.74 5.32 17.24
CA THR A 134 8.16 5.91 16.03
C THR A 134 6.72 5.44 15.81
N TYR A 135 6.43 4.16 15.98
CA TYR A 135 5.03 3.67 15.88
C TYR A 135 4.11 4.27 16.95
N GLN A 136 4.59 4.49 18.18
CA GLN A 136 3.83 5.14 19.23
C GLN A 136 3.55 6.61 18.90
N GLN A 137 4.55 7.31 18.38
CA GLN A 137 4.41 8.70 17.95
C GLN A 137 3.35 8.82 16.84
N ILE A 138 3.47 8.04 15.77
CA ILE A 138 2.50 8.02 14.65
C ILE A 138 1.08 7.77 15.17
N ARG A 139 0.89 6.84 16.10
CA ARG A 139 -0.43 6.57 16.70
C ARG A 139 -0.94 7.76 17.50
N SER A 140 -0.09 8.37 18.32
CA SER A 140 -0.47 9.53 19.13
C SER A 140 -0.90 10.73 18.29
N GLU A 141 -0.19 10.99 17.19
CA GLU A 141 -0.52 12.04 16.21
C GLU A 141 -1.87 11.74 15.52
N GLY A 142 -2.08 10.48 15.13
CA GLY A 142 -3.36 10.04 14.55
C GLY A 142 -4.53 10.19 15.51
N THR A 143 -4.34 9.84 16.79
CA THR A 143 -5.36 10.03 17.83
C THR A 143 -5.66 11.50 18.07
N ALA A 144 -4.63 12.36 18.18
CA ALA A 144 -4.82 13.80 18.36
C ALA A 144 -5.59 14.43 17.19
N ALA A 145 -5.23 14.08 15.95
CA ALA A 145 -5.92 14.55 14.76
C ALA A 145 -7.38 14.07 14.71
N ASN A 146 -7.65 12.84 15.12
CA ASN A 146 -9.02 12.30 15.15
C ASN A 146 -9.87 12.97 16.23
N ASN A 147 -9.32 13.16 17.44
CA ASN A 147 -9.99 13.86 18.52
C ASN A 147 -10.35 15.30 18.09
N SER A 148 -9.41 16.03 17.47
CA SER A 148 -9.67 17.37 16.95
C SER A 148 -10.81 17.42 15.92
N ARG A 149 -10.94 16.39 15.06
CA ARG A 149 -12.06 16.29 14.11
C ARG A 149 -13.40 16.00 14.79
N GLN A 150 -13.39 15.16 15.82
CA GLN A 150 -14.58 14.83 16.61
C GLN A 150 -15.06 16.02 17.42
N ASP A 151 -14.13 16.79 18.00
CA ASP A 151 -14.43 18.01 18.75
C ASP A 151 -14.96 19.13 17.83
N ASN A 152 -14.54 19.14 16.56
CA ASN A 152 -14.93 20.13 15.55
C ASN A 152 -15.79 19.52 14.43
N LEU A 153 -16.90 18.87 14.82
CA LEU A 153 -17.88 18.33 13.87
C LEU A 153 -18.41 19.42 12.93
N GLN A 154 -18.11 19.27 11.64
CA GLN A 154 -18.66 20.16 10.61
C GLN A 154 -20.16 19.88 10.43
N PRO A 155 -21.03 20.90 10.47
CA PRO A 155 -22.45 20.71 10.23
C PRO A 155 -22.66 20.28 8.77
N VAL A 156 -23.34 19.15 8.58
CA VAL A 156 -23.70 18.65 7.25
C VAL A 156 -24.93 19.42 6.76
N PRO A 157 -24.85 20.19 5.65
CA PRO A 157 -26.00 20.89 5.10
C PRO A 157 -26.91 19.90 4.36
N ILE A 158 -27.78 19.22 5.10
CA ILE A 158 -28.68 18.15 4.61
C ILE A 158 -29.45 18.60 3.35
N GLN A 159 -29.92 19.84 3.31
CA GLN A 159 -30.69 20.36 2.17
C GLN A 159 -29.91 20.31 0.85
N ARG A 160 -28.62 20.67 0.86
CA ARG A 160 -27.76 20.61 -0.35
C ARG A 160 -27.57 19.19 -0.84
N TYR A 161 -27.47 18.23 0.08
CA TYR A 161 -27.40 16.82 -0.25
C TYR A 161 -28.71 16.33 -0.87
N LEU A 162 -29.86 16.67 -0.27
CA LEU A 162 -31.16 16.30 -0.80
C LEU A 162 -31.38 16.86 -2.20
N ASP A 163 -31.09 18.14 -2.44
CA ASP A 163 -31.25 18.76 -3.77
C ASP A 163 -30.39 18.07 -4.85
N GLN A 164 -29.18 17.64 -4.51
CA GLN A 164 -28.29 16.92 -5.41
C GLN A 164 -28.83 15.52 -5.77
N TYR A 165 -29.35 14.77 -4.81
CA TYR A 165 -29.91 13.43 -5.05
C TYR A 165 -31.28 13.49 -5.74
N PHE A 166 -32.16 14.42 -5.35
CA PHE A 166 -33.46 14.61 -6.00
C PHE A 166 -33.32 15.09 -7.45
N GLY A 167 -32.36 15.97 -7.74
CA GLY A 167 -32.06 16.42 -9.10
C GLY A 167 -31.58 15.28 -10.01
N GLN A 168 -30.73 14.37 -9.49
CA GLN A 168 -30.28 13.19 -10.24
C GLN A 168 -31.40 12.17 -10.46
N PHE A 169 -32.30 11.99 -9.48
CA PHE A 169 -33.44 11.07 -9.60
C PHE A 169 -34.44 11.53 -10.68
N LEU A 170 -34.69 12.84 -10.78
CA LEU A 170 -35.55 13.43 -11.82
C LEU A 170 -34.92 13.41 -13.22
N ALA A 171 -33.59 13.53 -13.32
CA ALA A 171 -32.85 13.43 -14.58
C ALA A 171 -32.84 12.00 -15.17
N LEU A 172 -32.93 10.96 -14.33
CA LEU A 172 -33.04 9.56 -14.76
C LEU A 172 -34.47 9.19 -15.19
N GLY A 173 -35.50 9.75 -14.56
CA GLY A 173 -36.90 9.53 -14.93
C GLY A 173 -37.34 10.18 -16.26
N SER A 174 -36.60 11.17 -16.74
CA SER A 174 -36.89 11.88 -18.00
C SER A 174 -36.28 11.23 -19.25
N ARG A 175 -35.33 10.30 -19.11
CA ARG A 175 -34.76 9.54 -20.24
C ARG A 175 -35.60 8.35 -20.72
N GLN A 176 -36.61 7.90 -19.97
CA GLN A 176 -37.46 6.77 -20.37
C GLN A 176 -38.68 7.14 -21.24
N LYS A 177 -38.97 8.43 -21.49
CA LYS A 177 -40.13 8.89 -22.28
C LYS A 177 -39.78 9.36 -23.70
N SER A 178 -38.76 8.79 -24.34
CA SER A 178 -38.39 9.13 -25.74
C SER A 178 -38.33 7.90 -26.66
N HIS A 179 -39.29 6.97 -26.53
CA HIS A 179 -39.52 5.91 -27.51
C HIS A 179 -41.02 5.71 -27.72
N ARG A 180 -41.63 6.58 -28.55
CA ARG A 180 -42.86 6.33 -29.32
C ARG A 180 -43.27 7.61 -30.05
N THR A 181 -43.03 7.65 -31.36
CA THR A 181 -44.05 7.72 -32.44
C THR A 181 -43.39 8.14 -33.75
N ASP A 182 -42.82 7.19 -34.48
CA ASP A 182 -42.69 7.34 -35.93
C ASP A 182 -43.92 6.73 -36.58
N ARG A 183 -44.82 7.62 -37.01
CA ARG A 183 -45.93 7.31 -37.93
C ARG A 183 -45.34 7.03 -39.31
N VAL A 184 -45.55 5.83 -39.82
CA VAL A 184 -45.36 5.52 -41.24
C VAL A 184 -46.54 6.11 -42.03
N PRO A 185 -46.33 6.89 -43.10
CA PRO A 185 -47.43 7.39 -43.92
C PRO A 185 -47.90 6.28 -44.88
N PHE A 186 -49.18 5.96 -44.82
CA PHE A 186 -49.89 5.20 -45.84
C PHE A 186 -49.94 6.02 -47.13
N ARG A 187 -49.44 5.47 -48.24
CA ARG A 187 -49.65 6.01 -49.59
C ARG A 187 -50.58 5.02 -50.33
N THR A 188 -51.74 5.57 -50.71
CA THR A 188 -52.75 5.15 -51.72
C THR A 188 -52.73 3.71 -52.21
#